data_AF-A0A960SZ03-F1
#
_entry.id   AF-A0A960SZ03-F1
#
_cell.length_a   1.000
_cell.length_b   1.000
_cell.length_c   1.000
_cell.angle_alpha   90.00
_cell.angle_beta   90.00
_cell.angle_gamma   90.00
#
_symmetry.space_group_name_H-M   'P 1'
#
loop_
_entity.id
_entity.type
_entity.pdbx_description
1 polymer ?
#
loop_
_entity_poly.entity_id
_entity_poly.type
_entity_poly.pdbx_seq_one_letter_code
_entity_poly.pdbx_strand_id
1 'polypeptide(L)'
;TTSGTFTRRAFSSPRGLHSIHEMNTPAAWSAGLPALGGVGTASALAKFYQVVIGALPGPFSPKILHALATPQSQADDRVLLRRTTFTCGAQMDPVGSADQKVRQIYGPSFRAFGHPGAGGSHGLGDPESGVSFAYVMNQMDLSVMPGVKCMEMVSALFSEM
;
A
#
# COMPACT_ATOMS: atom_id res chain seq x y z
N THR A 1 6.15 21.47 6.49
CA THR A 1 6.14 20.49 7.58
C THR A 1 6.89 21.01 8.80
N THR A 2 6.34 20.86 10.00
CA THR A 2 6.96 21.26 11.28
C THR A 2 8.33 20.59 11.48
N SER A 3 9.33 21.34 11.93
CA SER A 3 10.67 20.82 12.27
C SER A 3 10.62 19.79 13.40
N GLY A 4 11.57 18.85 13.40
CA GLY A 4 11.73 17.86 14.48
C GLY A 4 10.75 16.69 14.49
N THR A 5 9.70 16.69 13.66
CA THR A 5 8.71 15.61 13.65
C THR A 5 9.22 14.34 12.96
N PHE A 6 8.69 13.18 13.35
CA PHE A 6 8.95 11.90 12.67
C PHE A 6 8.52 11.97 11.20
N THR A 7 7.35 12.54 10.92
CA THR A 7 6.84 12.78 9.56
C THR A 7 7.84 13.53 8.69
N ARG A 8 8.38 14.66 9.15
CA ARG A 8 9.36 15.43 8.39
C ARG A 8 10.64 14.61 8.14
N ARG A 9 11.10 13.83 9.12
CA ARG A 9 12.30 12.99 8.95
C ARG A 9 12.09 11.89 7.91
N ALA A 10 10.93 11.24 7.91
CA ALA A 10 10.61 10.19 6.94
C ALA A 10 10.45 10.75 5.52
N PHE A 11 9.62 11.79 5.34
CA PHE A 11 9.27 12.32 4.01
C PHE A 11 10.21 13.41 3.47
N SER A 12 11.28 13.74 4.20
CA SER A 12 12.39 14.52 3.63
C SER A 12 13.44 13.64 2.94
N SER A 13 13.26 12.32 2.91
CA SER A 13 14.13 11.38 2.21
C SER A 13 13.41 10.82 0.97
N PRO A 14 14.02 10.82 -0.22
CA PRO A 14 15.37 11.31 -0.50
C PRO A 14 15.46 12.84 -0.47
N ARG A 15 16.59 13.38 0.03
CA ARG A 15 16.82 14.82 0.22
C ARG A 15 17.34 15.47 -1.06
N GLY A 16 17.02 16.75 -1.25
CA GLY A 16 17.58 17.59 -2.32
C GLY A 16 16.50 18.20 -3.20
N LEU A 17 16.81 19.33 -3.87
CA LEU A 17 15.87 20.01 -4.78
C LEU A 17 15.48 19.14 -5.99
N HIS A 18 16.31 18.17 -6.37
CA HIS A 18 16.11 17.33 -7.53
C HIS A 18 15.71 15.89 -7.19
N SER A 19 15.51 15.54 -5.92
CA SER A 19 15.34 14.13 -5.52
C SER A 19 14.12 13.46 -6.17
N ILE A 20 13.01 14.17 -6.33
CA ILE A 20 11.82 13.65 -7.00
C ILE A 20 12.07 13.50 -8.51
N HIS A 21 12.81 14.44 -9.12
CA HIS A 21 13.16 14.36 -10.54
C HIS A 21 14.12 13.20 -10.83
N GLU A 22 15.07 12.93 -9.91
CA GLU A 22 16.01 11.82 -10.01
C GLU A 22 15.31 10.46 -10.11
N MET A 23 14.15 10.30 -9.47
CA MET A 23 13.33 9.08 -9.56
C MET A 23 12.80 8.79 -10.96
N ASN A 24 12.86 9.75 -11.89
CA ASN A 24 12.48 9.56 -13.30
C ASN A 24 13.67 9.19 -14.20
N THR A 25 14.85 8.94 -13.63
CA THR A 25 16.04 8.56 -14.41
C THR A 25 16.16 7.05 -14.56
N PRO A 26 16.73 6.54 -15.68
CA PRO A 26 17.02 5.11 -15.84
C PRO A 26 17.92 4.54 -14.73
N ALA A 27 18.82 5.37 -14.18
CA ALA A 27 19.70 4.98 -13.08
C ALA A 27 18.90 4.67 -11.80
N ALA A 28 17.90 5.50 -11.46
CA ALA A 28 17.04 5.25 -10.30
C ALA A 28 16.17 4.00 -10.48
N TRP A 29 15.63 3.77 -11.68
CA TRP A 29 14.84 2.56 -11.96
C TRP A 29 15.69 1.30 -11.91
N SER A 30 16.90 1.35 -12.47
CA SER A 30 17.83 0.22 -12.47
C SER A 30 18.38 -0.09 -11.08
N ALA A 31 18.44 0.89 -10.18
CA ALA A 31 18.85 0.69 -8.79
C ALA A 31 17.87 -0.18 -7.99
N GLY A 32 16.62 -0.30 -8.42
CA GLY A 32 15.65 -1.24 -7.83
C GLY A 32 15.41 -1.03 -6.34
N LEU A 33 15.42 0.22 -5.87
CA LEU A 33 15.28 0.55 -4.44
C LEU A 33 13.97 -0.01 -3.88
N PRO A 34 13.98 -0.98 -2.93
CA PRO A 34 12.75 -1.69 -2.55
C PRO A 34 11.63 -0.81 -1.98
N ALA A 35 11.96 0.34 -1.38
CA ALA A 35 10.99 1.22 -0.76
C ALA A 35 10.32 2.24 -1.72
N LEU A 36 10.91 2.49 -2.91
CA LEU A 36 10.45 3.58 -3.80
C LEU A 36 10.81 3.43 -5.30
N GLY A 37 11.54 2.39 -5.69
CA GLY A 37 12.07 2.20 -7.05
C GLY A 37 11.29 1.21 -7.91
N GLY A 38 10.15 0.70 -7.45
CA GLY A 38 9.33 -0.23 -8.21
C GLY A 38 8.67 0.45 -9.42
N VAL A 39 8.87 -0.11 -10.61
CA VAL A 39 8.20 0.31 -11.86
C VAL A 39 7.40 -0.88 -12.39
N GLY A 40 6.12 -0.68 -12.67
CA GLY A 40 5.24 -1.76 -13.11
C GLY A 40 3.88 -1.27 -13.58
N THR A 41 3.05 -2.22 -14.02
CA THR A 41 1.68 -1.96 -14.48
C THR A 41 0.66 -2.38 -13.42
N ALA A 42 -0.55 -1.81 -13.48
CA ALA A 42 -1.66 -2.24 -12.61
C ALA A 42 -1.90 -3.75 -12.70
N SER A 43 -1.96 -4.30 -13.91
CA SER A 43 -2.20 -5.74 -14.11
C SER A 43 -1.10 -6.61 -13.50
N ALA A 44 0.16 -6.19 -13.55
CA ALA A 44 1.25 -6.93 -12.92
C ALA A 44 1.17 -6.88 -11.38
N LEU A 45 0.87 -5.70 -10.82
CA LEU A 45 0.73 -5.53 -9.37
C LEU A 45 -0.50 -6.28 -8.82
N ALA A 46 -1.64 -6.26 -9.53
CA ALA A 46 -2.81 -7.05 -9.17
C ALA A 46 -2.48 -8.56 -9.18
N LYS A 47 -1.81 -9.06 -10.24
CA LYS A 47 -1.35 -10.45 -10.29
C LYS A 47 -0.37 -10.80 -9.17
N PHE A 48 0.52 -9.89 -8.80
CA PHE A 48 1.38 -10.06 -7.62
C PHE A 48 0.54 -10.27 -6.36
N TYR A 49 -0.50 -9.46 -6.14
CA TYR A 49 -1.40 -9.66 -5.01
C TYR A 49 -2.20 -10.96 -5.10
N GLN A 50 -2.60 -11.43 -6.29
CA GLN A 50 -3.19 -12.79 -6.43
C GLN A 50 -2.25 -13.89 -5.95
N VAL A 51 -0.95 -13.78 -6.24
CA VAL A 51 0.05 -14.72 -5.75
C VAL A 51 0.20 -14.61 -4.22
N VAL A 52 0.22 -13.39 -3.70
CA VAL A 52 0.43 -13.11 -2.27
C VAL A 52 -0.78 -13.48 -1.40
N ILE A 53 -2.00 -13.51 -1.93
CA ILE A 53 -3.16 -14.07 -1.24
C ILE A 53 -3.31 -15.59 -1.43
N GLY A 54 -2.44 -16.21 -2.23
CA GLY A 54 -2.47 -17.65 -2.52
C GLY A 54 -3.49 -18.08 -3.58
N ALA A 55 -4.10 -17.14 -4.30
CA ALA A 55 -5.04 -17.43 -5.40
C ALA A 55 -4.33 -17.86 -6.70
N LEU A 56 -3.07 -17.49 -6.87
CA LEU A 56 -2.20 -17.96 -7.95
C LEU A 56 -0.93 -18.62 -7.38
N PRO A 57 -0.36 -19.62 -8.08
CA PRO A 57 0.92 -20.18 -7.69
C PRO A 57 2.02 -19.13 -7.80
N GLY A 58 3.00 -19.21 -6.91
CA GLY A 58 4.18 -18.36 -6.95
C GLY A 58 5.29 -18.84 -6.03
N PRO A 59 6.39 -18.08 -5.93
CA PRO A 59 7.61 -18.53 -5.28
C PRO A 59 7.56 -18.48 -3.74
N PHE A 60 6.47 -17.96 -3.15
CA PHE A 60 6.38 -17.76 -1.71
C PHE A 60 5.94 -19.03 -1.00
N SER A 61 6.65 -19.37 0.07
CA SER A 61 6.22 -20.45 0.97
C SER A 61 4.97 -20.05 1.75
N PRO A 62 4.16 -21.01 2.24
CA PRO A 62 3.00 -20.72 3.10
C PRO A 62 3.35 -19.85 4.31
N LYS A 63 4.56 -20.00 4.87
CA LYS A 63 5.07 -19.18 5.97
C LYS A 63 5.19 -17.70 5.59
N ILE A 64 5.65 -17.39 4.39
CA ILE A 64 5.78 -16.01 3.90
C ILE A 64 4.40 -15.40 3.66
N LEU A 65 3.50 -16.13 3.01
CA LEU A 65 2.13 -15.68 2.79
C LEU A 65 1.42 -15.38 4.12
N HIS A 66 1.57 -16.28 5.10
CA HIS A 66 1.04 -16.07 6.44
C HIS A 66 1.63 -14.82 7.11
N ALA A 67 2.95 -14.58 7.02
CA ALA A 67 3.57 -13.40 7.62
C ALA A 67 3.09 -12.08 6.97
N LEU A 68 2.88 -12.07 5.65
CA LEU A 68 2.36 -10.91 4.92
C LEU A 68 0.91 -10.56 5.31
N ALA A 69 0.10 -11.55 5.62
CA ALA A 69 -1.31 -11.38 5.98
C ALA A 69 -1.56 -11.22 7.50
N THR A 70 -0.53 -11.37 8.34
CA THR A 70 -0.70 -11.37 9.80
C THR A 70 -0.37 -10.01 10.43
N PRO A 71 -1.32 -9.34 11.10
CA PRO A 71 -1.05 -8.12 11.86
C PRO A 71 0.09 -8.29 12.86
N GLN A 72 1.04 -7.38 12.85
CA GLN A 72 2.16 -7.32 13.81
C GLN A 72 2.01 -6.16 14.80
N SER A 73 1.43 -5.04 14.36
CA SER A 73 1.16 -3.90 15.24
C SER A 73 -0.03 -3.09 14.73
N GLN A 74 -0.75 -2.46 15.66
CA GLN A 74 -1.80 -1.49 15.36
C GLN A 74 -1.73 -0.34 16.37
N ALA A 75 -1.41 0.86 15.89
CA ALA A 75 -1.30 2.06 16.72
C ALA A 75 -1.49 3.33 15.89
N ASP A 76 -1.56 4.49 16.56
CA ASP A 76 -1.45 5.79 15.89
C ASP A 76 -0.01 5.98 15.41
N ASP A 77 0.17 5.89 14.09
CA ASP A 77 1.48 5.96 13.47
C ASP A 77 2.04 7.39 13.58
N ARG A 78 3.26 7.54 14.08
CA ARG A 78 3.90 8.85 14.34
C ARG A 78 4.41 9.54 13.07
N VAL A 79 4.48 8.82 11.93
CA VAL A 79 4.91 9.33 10.63
C VAL A 79 3.69 9.66 9.76
N LEU A 80 2.78 8.69 9.60
CA LEU A 80 1.55 8.81 8.82
C LEU A 80 0.46 9.60 9.56
N LEU A 81 0.62 9.82 10.87
CA LEU A 81 -0.29 10.57 11.74
C LEU A 81 -1.71 10.03 11.70
N ARG A 82 -1.84 8.70 11.61
CA ARG A 82 -3.12 8.00 11.57
C ARG A 82 -2.97 6.61 12.15
N ARG A 83 -4.06 6.09 12.74
CA ARG A 83 -4.11 4.69 13.16
C ARG A 83 -3.82 3.77 11.98
N THR A 84 -2.86 2.86 12.11
CA THR A 84 -2.44 1.98 11.01
C THR A 84 -2.08 0.61 11.55
N THR A 85 -2.47 -0.42 10.82
CA THR A 85 -2.06 -1.80 11.11
C THR A 85 -0.98 -2.21 10.13
N PHE A 86 0.16 -2.68 10.63
CA PHE A 86 1.27 -3.17 9.81
C PHE A 86 1.41 -4.68 9.96
N THR A 87 1.72 -5.35 8.86
CA THR A 87 2.15 -6.76 8.80
C THR A 87 3.64 -6.85 8.46
N CYS A 88 4.16 -8.04 8.17
CA CYS A 88 5.52 -8.20 7.66
C CYS A 88 5.65 -7.77 6.19
N GLY A 89 5.51 -6.47 5.90
CA GLY A 89 5.73 -5.89 4.56
C GLY A 89 4.50 -5.24 3.92
N ALA A 90 3.33 -5.30 4.56
CA ALA A 90 2.11 -4.66 4.08
C ALA A 90 1.42 -3.85 5.19
N GLN A 91 0.32 -3.20 4.79
CA GLN A 91 -0.59 -2.46 5.64
C GLN A 91 -1.98 -3.09 5.59
N MET A 92 -2.71 -2.95 6.69
CA MET A 92 -4.12 -3.31 6.81
C MET A 92 -4.91 -2.12 7.33
N ASP A 93 -6.21 -2.14 7.07
CA ASP A 93 -7.13 -1.20 7.68
C ASP A 93 -7.25 -1.50 9.18
N PRO A 94 -7.11 -0.49 10.06
CA PRO A 94 -7.19 -0.72 11.49
C PRO A 94 -8.64 -0.94 11.94
N VAL A 95 -8.78 -1.74 12.99
CA VAL A 95 -10.05 -2.05 13.66
C VAL A 95 -10.17 -1.21 14.93
N GLY A 96 -11.33 -0.58 15.08
CA GLY A 96 -11.71 0.23 16.24
C GLY A 96 -12.20 -0.61 17.43
N SER A 97 -12.63 0.06 18.48
CA SER A 97 -13.06 -0.59 19.74
C SER A 97 -14.39 -1.32 19.67
N ALA A 98 -15.22 -1.09 18.65
CA ALA A 98 -16.49 -1.79 18.44
C ALA A 98 -16.40 -2.79 17.28
N ASP A 99 -15.20 -3.35 17.05
CA ASP A 99 -14.91 -4.36 16.03
C ASP A 99 -15.29 -3.93 14.59
N GLN A 100 -15.20 -2.63 14.33
CA GLN A 100 -15.45 -2.03 13.03
C GLN A 100 -14.17 -1.45 12.43
N LYS A 101 -14.02 -1.56 11.10
CA LYS A 101 -12.91 -0.91 10.40
C LYS A 101 -13.02 0.61 10.56
N VAL A 102 -11.93 1.27 10.95
CA VAL A 102 -11.87 2.75 11.04
C VAL A 102 -11.92 3.40 9.65
N ARG A 103 -11.52 2.65 8.63
CA ARG A 103 -11.54 3.02 7.21
C ARG A 103 -11.52 1.75 6.36
N GLN A 104 -11.83 1.87 5.07
CA GLN A 104 -11.90 0.74 4.13
C GLN A 104 -11.05 1.00 2.89
N ILE A 105 -9.76 1.31 3.04
CA ILE A 105 -8.90 1.54 1.87
C ILE A 105 -8.51 0.23 1.17
N TYR A 106 -8.69 -0.91 1.83
CA TYR A 106 -8.45 -2.24 1.25
C TYR A 106 -9.74 -3.01 0.92
N GLY A 107 -10.90 -2.35 0.97
CA GLY A 107 -12.21 -3.00 0.82
C GLY A 107 -12.87 -3.34 2.17
N PRO A 108 -13.98 -4.09 2.17
CA PRO A 108 -14.77 -4.38 3.37
C PRO A 108 -14.15 -5.45 4.28
N SER A 109 -13.39 -6.40 3.73
CA SER A 109 -12.79 -7.50 4.49
C SER A 109 -11.80 -7.02 5.57
N PHE A 110 -11.83 -7.68 6.73
CA PHE A 110 -10.83 -7.50 7.79
C PHE A 110 -9.49 -8.15 7.47
N ARG A 111 -9.45 -9.07 6.50
CA ARG A 111 -8.24 -9.80 6.08
C ARG A 111 -7.57 -9.20 4.85
N ALA A 112 -8.18 -8.22 4.20
CA ALA A 112 -7.57 -7.51 3.08
C ALA A 112 -6.35 -6.71 3.52
N PHE A 113 -5.28 -6.79 2.74
CA PHE A 113 -4.02 -6.12 3.00
C PHE A 113 -3.37 -5.63 1.71
N GLY A 114 -2.48 -4.66 1.83
CA GLY A 114 -1.87 -4.04 0.66
C GLY A 114 -0.86 -2.96 1.03
N HIS A 115 -0.63 -2.04 0.10
CA HIS A 115 0.23 -0.89 0.38
C HIS A 115 -0.15 0.32 -0.48
N PRO A 116 -0.32 1.52 0.12
CA PRO A 116 -0.46 2.76 -0.61
C PRO A 116 0.92 3.29 -1.04
N GLY A 117 0.99 3.96 -2.18
CA GLY A 117 2.18 4.62 -2.68
C GLY A 117 2.02 6.14 -2.69
N ALA A 118 3.14 6.84 -2.54
CA ALA A 118 3.17 8.29 -2.68
C ALA A 118 2.60 8.71 -4.05
N GLY A 119 1.82 9.79 -4.06
CA GLY A 119 1.12 10.24 -5.27
C GLY A 119 -0.26 9.62 -5.47
N GLY A 120 -0.55 8.46 -4.86
CA GLY A 120 -1.88 7.84 -4.89
C GLY A 120 -1.97 6.44 -5.48
N SER A 121 -0.86 5.81 -5.91
CA SER A 121 -0.88 4.42 -6.38
C SER A 121 -1.28 3.50 -5.23
N HIS A 122 -1.94 2.40 -5.51
CA HIS A 122 -2.46 1.52 -4.47
C HIS A 122 -2.54 0.09 -4.97
N GLY A 123 -2.14 -0.87 -4.15
CA GLY A 123 -2.29 -2.29 -4.46
C GLY A 123 -2.78 -3.05 -3.24
N LEU A 124 -3.65 -4.02 -3.46
CA LEU A 124 -4.26 -4.82 -2.40
C LEU A 124 -4.61 -6.23 -2.87
N GLY A 125 -4.69 -7.14 -1.91
CA GLY A 125 -5.28 -8.46 -2.07
C GLY A 125 -6.16 -8.79 -0.88
N ASP A 126 -7.29 -9.44 -1.16
CA ASP A 126 -8.24 -9.91 -0.16
C ASP A 126 -8.38 -11.44 -0.25
N PRO A 127 -7.82 -12.19 0.73
CA PRO A 127 -7.91 -13.64 0.75
C PRO A 127 -9.33 -14.16 1.09
N GLU A 128 -10.26 -13.33 1.57
CA GLU A 128 -11.64 -13.77 1.81
C GLU A 128 -12.47 -13.77 0.53
N SER A 129 -12.39 -12.69 -0.25
CA SER A 129 -13.09 -12.60 -1.54
C SER A 129 -12.34 -13.23 -2.70
N GLY A 130 -11.04 -13.47 -2.56
CA GLY A 130 -10.17 -13.95 -3.65
C GLY A 130 -9.82 -12.88 -4.68
N VAL A 131 -10.12 -11.61 -4.37
CA VAL A 131 -9.91 -10.47 -5.26
C VAL A 131 -8.60 -9.77 -4.95
N SER A 132 -7.89 -9.38 -6.01
CA SER A 132 -6.77 -8.44 -5.97
C SER A 132 -7.08 -7.22 -6.82
N PHE A 133 -6.58 -6.06 -6.40
CA PHE A 133 -6.74 -4.81 -7.13
C PHE A 133 -5.44 -4.01 -7.14
N ALA A 134 -5.23 -3.26 -8.21
CA ALA A 134 -4.16 -2.28 -8.29
C ALA A 134 -4.56 -1.05 -9.10
N TYR A 135 -4.24 0.12 -8.57
CA TYR A 135 -4.33 1.41 -9.23
C TYR A 135 -2.91 1.99 -9.37
N VAL A 136 -2.53 2.35 -10.60
CA VAL A 136 -1.27 3.03 -10.90
C VAL A 136 -1.55 4.24 -11.78
N MET A 137 -0.80 5.31 -11.59
CA MET A 137 -0.97 6.58 -12.29
C MET A 137 0.37 7.29 -12.45
N ASN A 138 0.45 8.23 -13.40
CA ASN A 138 1.63 9.07 -13.62
C ASN A 138 1.44 10.52 -13.14
N GLN A 139 0.20 10.97 -12.93
CA GLN A 139 -0.10 12.24 -12.28
C GLN A 139 -0.26 12.01 -10.77
N MET A 140 0.73 12.48 -10.00
CA MET A 140 0.72 12.36 -8.54
C MET A 140 -0.12 13.45 -7.89
N ASP A 141 -0.86 13.08 -6.86
CA ASP A 141 -1.41 14.00 -5.87
C ASP A 141 -0.40 14.26 -4.74
N LEU A 142 -0.59 15.34 -3.97
CA LEU A 142 0.20 15.62 -2.77
C LEU A 142 -0.28 14.79 -1.57
N SER A 143 -0.26 13.46 -1.70
CA SER A 143 -0.75 12.50 -0.70
C SER A 143 0.13 11.25 -0.66
N VAL A 144 0.17 10.58 0.49
CA VAL A 144 0.81 9.26 0.69
C VAL A 144 -0.22 8.12 0.83
N MET A 145 -1.49 8.47 0.63
CA MET A 145 -2.65 7.58 0.71
C MET A 145 -3.40 7.62 -0.63
N PRO A 146 -4.17 6.57 -0.97
CA PRO A 146 -4.98 6.57 -2.18
C PRO A 146 -5.93 7.78 -2.22
N GLY A 147 -5.99 8.43 -3.37
CA GLY A 147 -6.90 9.54 -3.64
C GLY A 147 -8.32 9.07 -3.98
N VAL A 148 -9.22 10.03 -4.20
CA VAL A 148 -10.65 9.77 -4.46
C VAL A 148 -10.87 8.81 -5.63
N LYS A 149 -10.15 8.99 -6.76
CA LYS A 149 -10.27 8.11 -7.94
C LYS A 149 -10.02 6.65 -7.62
N CYS A 150 -8.96 6.36 -6.87
CA CYS A 150 -8.64 5.00 -6.44
C CYS A 150 -9.73 4.46 -5.50
N MET A 151 -10.20 5.30 -4.57
CA MET A 151 -11.19 4.90 -3.58
C MET A 151 -12.57 4.63 -4.18
N GLU A 152 -12.99 5.39 -5.20
CA GLU A 152 -14.21 5.13 -5.95
C GLU A 152 -14.14 3.80 -6.70
N MET A 153 -13.00 3.47 -7.30
CA MET A 153 -12.80 2.17 -7.97
C MET A 153 -12.84 1.00 -6.98
N VAL A 154 -12.19 1.13 -5.81
CA VAL A 154 -12.25 0.12 -4.75
C VAL A 154 -13.69 -0.05 -4.25
N SER A 155 -14.41 1.05 -4.03
CA SER A 155 -15.81 1.01 -3.60
C SER A 155 -16.70 0.33 -4.63
N ALA A 156 -16.55 0.68 -5.91
CA ALA A 156 -17.32 0.08 -7.00
C ALA A 156 -17.07 -1.43 -7.09
N LEU A 157 -15.79 -1.83 -7.08
CA LEU A 157 -15.39 -3.24 -7.16
C LEU A 157 -16.07 -4.10 -6.10
N PHE A 158 -16.05 -3.66 -4.83
CA PHE A 158 -16.63 -4.44 -3.73
C PHE A 158 -18.15 -4.27 -3.58
N SER A 159 -18.77 -3.30 -4.24
CA SER A 159 -20.24 -3.15 -4.24
C SER A 159 -20.94 -4.09 -5.22
N GLU A 160 -20.21 -4.67 -6.17
CA GLU A 160 -20.73 -5.60 -7.19
C GLU A 160 -20.55 -7.08 -6.80
N MET A 161 -19.99 -7.36 -5.60
CA MET A 161 -19.75 -8.70 -5.07
C MET A 161 -20.83 -9.14 -4.10
#